data_AF-A0A2A4PDX3-F1
#
_entry.id   AF-A0A2A4PDX3-F1
#
_cell.length_a   1.000
_cell.length_b   1.000
_cell.length_c   1.000
_cell.angle_alpha   90.00
_cell.angle_beta   90.00
_cell.angle_gamma   90.00
#
_symmetry.space_group_name_H-M   'P 1'
#
loop_
_entity.id
_entity.type
_entity.pdbx_description
1 polymer ?
#
loop_
_entity_poly.entity_id
_entity_poly.type
_entity_poly.pdbx_seq_one_letter_code
_entity_poly.pdbx_strand_id
1 'polypeptide(L)'
;MSACNSAVFVLASRKLPEMARQFSDLCCTLHSRQFQLKTTCTLSPIRFACDAVEPQTVIQIVQLHTFAGEPMSPEAQKYLDRFLSGKGNALHGHMTRFDAFHFCNDAYNANLCVELVISGKKTATCGLAYWYDTGEERIPEVGLLAVILDWQQNPRCLIEFISIDRCKFEDVTAEFAVMEGEGDQTLNWWRNAHWDFFKKELAILEKTPCEKMELVLETFRLIDINTL
;
A
#
# COMPACT_ATOMS: atom_id res chain seq x y z
N MET A 1 -33.27 3.38 17.30
CA MET A 1 -33.03 4.66 18.02
C MET A 1 -31.95 4.42 19.07
N SER A 2 -31.17 5.46 19.37
CA SER A 2 -30.19 5.56 20.47
C SER A 2 -28.90 4.74 20.40
N ALA A 3 -27.84 5.33 20.94
CA ALA A 3 -26.46 4.87 20.99
C ALA A 3 -25.94 4.82 22.46
N CYS A 4 -24.61 4.77 22.64
CA CYS A 4 -23.84 4.67 23.92
C CYS A 4 -23.89 3.28 24.59
N ASN A 5 -22.87 2.73 25.26
CA ASN A 5 -21.47 3.10 25.58
C ASN A 5 -20.70 1.79 25.94
N SER A 6 -19.37 1.68 26.08
CA SER A 6 -18.24 2.63 26.05
C SER A 6 -16.91 1.91 25.71
N ALA A 7 -15.77 2.63 25.70
CA ALA A 7 -14.41 2.09 25.55
C ALA A 7 -13.90 1.17 26.68
N VAL A 8 -12.99 0.24 26.34
CA VAL A 8 -11.65 -0.02 26.96
C VAL A 8 -11.15 -1.41 26.50
N PHE A 9 -10.14 -1.44 25.61
CA PHE A 9 -9.06 -2.45 25.60
C PHE A 9 -7.88 -1.99 24.70
N VAL A 10 -7.30 -0.83 25.03
CA VAL A 10 -5.99 -0.41 24.52
C VAL A 10 -4.90 -0.99 25.45
N LEU A 11 -3.70 -1.23 24.93
CA LEU A 11 -2.47 -1.73 25.59
C LEU A 11 -2.15 -3.25 25.45
N ALA A 12 -2.03 -3.74 24.22
CA ALA A 12 -1.23 -4.95 23.92
C ALA A 12 -0.66 -4.95 22.49
N SER A 13 0.40 -4.16 22.23
CA SER A 13 1.37 -4.37 21.10
C SER A 13 2.52 -3.36 21.06
N ARG A 14 2.39 -2.18 21.70
CA ARG A 14 3.49 -1.20 21.81
C ARG A 14 4.61 -1.65 22.78
N LYS A 15 5.38 -2.68 22.43
CA LYS A 15 6.71 -2.99 23.01
C LYS A 15 7.59 -4.01 22.25
N LEU A 16 7.28 -4.32 20.99
CA LEU A 16 8.00 -5.36 20.24
C LEU A 16 9.44 -5.04 19.76
N PRO A 17 9.89 -3.78 19.56
CA PRO A 17 11.29 -3.52 19.15
C PRO A 17 12.33 -3.69 20.27
N GLU A 18 11.99 -3.44 21.54
CA GLU A 18 12.96 -3.45 22.65
C GLU A 18 13.18 -4.84 23.26
N MET A 19 12.19 -5.74 23.19
CA MET A 19 12.33 -7.09 23.78
C MET A 19 13.24 -8.00 22.94
N ALA A 20 13.31 -7.78 21.62
CA ALA A 20 14.13 -8.57 20.70
C ALA A 20 15.65 -8.47 20.98
N ARG A 21 16.12 -7.36 21.57
CA ARG A 21 17.54 -7.24 22.00
C ARG A 21 17.86 -7.91 23.33
N GLN A 22 16.87 -8.18 24.19
CA GLN A 22 17.10 -8.89 25.47
C GLN A 22 16.96 -10.41 25.35
N PHE A 23 16.29 -10.93 24.33
CA PHE A 23 16.19 -12.38 24.09
C PHE A 23 17.46 -13.00 23.48
N SER A 24 18.35 -12.20 22.86
CA SER A 24 19.71 -12.63 22.49
C SER A 24 20.51 -13.05 23.72
N ASP A 25 20.50 -12.24 24.77
CA ASP A 25 21.44 -12.37 25.89
C ASP A 25 20.94 -13.33 26.98
N LEU A 26 19.62 -13.58 27.06
CA LEU A 26 19.06 -14.52 28.03
C LEU A 26 19.19 -15.99 27.60
N CYS A 27 19.33 -16.27 26.31
CA CYS A 27 19.42 -17.64 25.79
C CYS A 27 20.80 -18.31 26.08
N CYS A 28 21.81 -17.53 26.46
CA CYS A 28 23.15 -18.02 26.80
C CYS A 28 23.38 -18.38 28.28
N THR A 29 22.40 -18.15 29.19
CA THR A 29 22.66 -18.24 30.65
C THR A 29 21.68 -19.11 31.46
N LEU A 30 20.90 -19.98 30.82
CA LEU A 30 19.99 -20.92 31.52
C LEU A 30 20.19 -22.38 31.10
N HIS A 31 21.45 -22.84 31.17
CA HIS A 31 21.78 -24.27 31.17
C HIS A 31 22.19 -24.78 32.56
N SER A 32 21.58 -24.27 33.64
CA SER A 32 21.66 -24.92 34.96
C SER A 32 20.51 -24.57 35.91
N ARG A 33 20.11 -25.60 36.68
CA ARG A 33 19.38 -25.59 37.97
C ARG A 33 17.85 -25.46 37.93
N GLN A 34 17.24 -26.56 38.40
CA GLN A 34 15.85 -26.70 38.82
C GLN A 34 15.52 -25.76 39.98
N PHE A 35 14.27 -25.27 40.06
CA PHE A 35 13.59 -25.12 41.35
C PHE A 35 12.06 -25.21 41.18
N GLN A 36 11.38 -25.93 42.07
CA GLN A 36 9.92 -26.01 42.09
C GLN A 36 9.33 -24.85 42.90
N LEU A 37 8.20 -24.30 42.46
CA LEU A 37 7.21 -23.73 43.37
C LEU A 37 5.79 -24.09 42.92
N LYS A 38 5.01 -24.64 43.86
CA LYS A 38 3.58 -24.95 43.71
C LYS A 38 2.76 -23.72 44.09
N THR A 39 1.81 -23.31 43.26
CA THR A 39 0.56 -22.70 43.72
C THR A 39 -0.60 -23.22 42.88
N THR A 40 -1.65 -23.69 43.56
CA THR A 40 -2.87 -24.22 42.95
C THR A 40 -3.90 -23.11 42.82
N CYS A 41 -4.46 -22.91 41.63
CA CYS A 41 -5.69 -22.14 41.45
C CYS A 41 -6.64 -22.95 40.55
N THR A 42 -7.82 -23.28 41.08
CA THR A 42 -8.77 -24.20 40.46
C THR A 42 -10.00 -23.46 39.93
N LEU A 43 -10.05 -23.19 38.64
CA LEU A 43 -11.29 -22.93 37.89
C LEU A 43 -11.19 -23.58 36.50
N SER A 44 -12.27 -24.25 36.08
CA SER A 44 -12.33 -24.98 34.81
C SER A 44 -12.34 -24.06 33.59
N PRO A 45 -11.85 -24.52 32.42
CA PRO A 45 -11.65 -23.67 31.26
C PRO A 45 -12.95 -23.44 30.47
N ILE A 46 -13.46 -22.21 30.49
CA ILE A 46 -14.24 -21.72 29.34
C ILE A 46 -13.25 -21.38 28.24
N ARG A 47 -13.10 -22.31 27.28
CA ARG A 47 -12.36 -22.04 26.05
C ARG A 47 -13.15 -21.04 25.20
N PHE A 48 -12.89 -19.75 25.40
CA PHE A 48 -12.98 -18.84 24.27
C PHE A 48 -11.81 -19.19 23.36
N ALA A 49 -12.13 -19.74 22.18
CA ALA A 49 -11.21 -19.72 21.07
C ALA A 49 -11.04 -18.24 20.70
N CYS A 50 -10.01 -17.62 21.26
CA CYS A 50 -9.39 -16.48 20.61
C CYS A 50 -8.67 -17.10 19.42
N ASP A 51 -9.39 -17.21 18.30
CA ASP A 51 -8.78 -17.55 17.02
C ASP A 51 -7.79 -16.43 16.73
N ALA A 52 -6.53 -16.70 17.08
CA ALA A 52 -5.44 -15.81 16.78
C ALA A 52 -5.42 -15.67 15.26
N VAL A 53 -5.80 -14.49 14.77
CA VAL A 53 -5.64 -14.10 13.38
C VAL A 53 -4.20 -14.46 13.00
N GLU A 54 -4.04 -15.45 12.11
CA GLU A 54 -2.70 -15.97 11.83
C GLU A 54 -1.82 -14.82 11.33
N PRO A 55 -0.52 -14.77 11.68
CA PRO A 55 0.35 -13.67 11.27
C PRO A 55 0.42 -13.50 9.74
N GLN A 56 0.04 -14.53 8.97
CA GLN A 56 -0.14 -14.43 7.52
C GLN A 56 -1.25 -13.45 7.11
N THR A 57 -2.36 -13.35 7.85
CA THR A 57 -3.48 -12.45 7.48
C THR A 57 -3.09 -10.98 7.54
N VAL A 58 -2.23 -10.60 8.50
CA VAL A 58 -1.70 -9.23 8.59
C VAL A 58 -0.75 -8.95 7.43
N ILE A 59 0.11 -9.90 7.08
CA ILE A 59 1.04 -9.79 5.93
C ILE A 59 0.27 -9.70 4.60
N GLN A 60 -0.85 -10.43 4.47
CA GLN A 60 -1.66 -10.48 3.24
C GLN A 60 -2.46 -9.19 2.99
N ILE A 61 -2.80 -8.43 4.04
CA ILE A 61 -3.49 -7.13 3.92
C ILE A 61 -2.51 -5.99 3.61
N VAL A 62 -1.21 -6.16 3.87
CA VAL A 62 -0.15 -5.19 3.56
C VAL A 62 0.47 -5.41 2.16
N GLN A 63 0.00 -6.38 1.37
CA GLN A 63 0.34 -6.51 -0.06
C GLN A 63 -0.25 -5.40 -0.96
N LEU A 64 -0.81 -4.36 -0.35
CA LEU A 64 -1.68 -3.38 -0.99
C LEU A 64 -0.90 -2.24 -1.65
N HIS A 65 0.31 -1.94 -1.14
CA HIS A 65 1.25 -1.01 -1.75
C HIS A 65 2.62 -1.65 -1.88
N THR A 66 3.33 -1.30 -2.94
CA THR A 66 4.72 -1.67 -3.15
C THR A 66 5.57 -1.23 -1.97
N PHE A 67 6.02 -2.20 -1.17
CA PHE A 67 7.10 -1.98 -0.20
C PHE A 67 8.25 -1.27 -0.90
N ALA A 68 8.61 -0.08 -0.40
CA ALA A 68 9.67 0.75 -0.97
C ALA A 68 11.04 0.09 -0.77
N GLY A 69 11.38 -0.91 -1.59
CA GLY A 69 12.64 -1.65 -1.51
C GLY A 69 12.61 -3.09 -2.06
N GLU A 70 11.44 -3.68 -2.32
CA GLU A 70 11.40 -5.01 -2.97
C GLU A 70 11.81 -4.90 -4.45
N PRO A 71 12.67 -5.82 -4.95
CA PRO A 71 13.13 -5.78 -6.33
C PRO A 71 12.00 -6.15 -7.31
N MET A 72 12.01 -5.47 -8.47
CA MET A 72 11.09 -5.73 -9.58
C MET A 72 11.12 -7.21 -10.00
N SER A 73 9.96 -7.77 -10.35
CA SER A 73 9.87 -9.16 -10.83
C SER A 73 10.72 -9.39 -12.09
N PRO A 74 11.23 -10.61 -12.34
CA PRO A 74 12.02 -10.91 -13.54
C PRO A 74 11.30 -10.54 -14.85
N GLU A 75 9.97 -10.72 -14.89
CA GLU A 75 9.10 -10.39 -16.02
C GLU A 75 9.03 -8.88 -16.25
N ALA A 76 8.80 -8.10 -15.19
CA ALA A 76 8.74 -6.65 -15.26
C ALA A 76 10.11 -6.03 -15.56
N GLN A 77 11.18 -6.55 -14.97
CA GLN A 77 12.56 -6.13 -15.27
C GLN A 77 12.91 -6.41 -16.73
N LYS A 78 12.58 -7.60 -17.25
CA LYS A 78 12.77 -7.95 -18.67
C LYS A 78 11.98 -7.04 -19.60
N TYR A 79 10.76 -6.62 -19.21
CA TYR A 79 9.99 -5.64 -19.97
C TYR A 79 10.68 -4.27 -19.99
N LEU A 80 11.11 -3.78 -18.83
CA LEU A 80 11.83 -2.52 -18.69
C LEU A 80 13.16 -2.52 -19.49
N ASP A 81 13.96 -3.58 -19.39
CA ASP A 81 15.22 -3.75 -20.12
C ASP A 81 14.99 -3.72 -21.64
N ARG A 82 13.89 -4.32 -22.13
CA ARG A 82 13.48 -4.25 -23.55
C ARG A 82 13.21 -2.81 -23.98
N PHE A 83 12.48 -2.04 -23.16
CA PHE A 83 12.19 -0.64 -23.45
C PHE A 83 13.47 0.22 -23.44
N LEU A 84 14.30 0.09 -22.41
CA LEU A 84 15.53 0.87 -22.26
C LEU A 84 16.55 0.57 -23.36
N SER A 85 16.75 -0.70 -23.71
CA SER A 85 17.67 -1.09 -24.80
C SER A 85 17.22 -0.54 -26.17
N GLY A 86 15.92 -0.44 -26.42
CA GLY A 86 15.36 0.19 -27.62
C GLY A 86 15.56 1.71 -27.74
N LYS A 87 15.94 2.40 -26.65
CA LYS A 87 16.13 3.87 -26.60
C LYS A 87 17.60 4.31 -26.51
N GLY A 88 18.52 3.39 -26.28
CA GLY A 88 19.96 3.68 -26.12
C GLY A 88 20.28 4.54 -24.89
N ASN A 89 21.47 5.15 -24.86
CA ASN A 89 21.97 5.89 -23.69
C ASN A 89 21.17 7.16 -23.34
N ALA A 90 20.17 7.57 -24.12
CA ALA A 90 19.41 8.80 -23.92
C ALA A 90 18.59 8.83 -22.61
N LEU A 91 18.17 7.67 -22.08
CA LEU A 91 17.46 7.53 -20.79
C LEU A 91 18.37 7.10 -19.63
N HIS A 92 19.54 6.52 -19.94
CA HIS A 92 20.41 5.86 -18.96
C HIS A 92 21.20 6.83 -18.05
N GLY A 93 21.23 8.13 -18.35
CA GLY A 93 22.12 9.08 -17.69
C GLY A 93 21.72 9.52 -16.28
N HIS A 94 20.44 9.43 -15.91
CA HIS A 94 19.92 10.01 -14.66
C HIS A 94 18.96 9.11 -13.88
N MET A 95 18.43 8.05 -14.49
CA MET A 95 17.43 7.17 -13.87
C MET A 95 18.09 5.94 -13.24
N THR A 96 18.36 5.98 -11.93
CA THR A 96 18.93 4.85 -11.16
C THR A 96 17.86 3.98 -10.49
N ARG A 97 16.58 4.33 -10.60
CA ARG A 97 15.46 3.68 -9.94
C ARG A 97 14.24 3.62 -10.88
N PHE A 98 13.51 2.52 -10.76
CA PHE A 98 12.25 2.23 -11.41
C PHE A 98 11.36 1.47 -10.42
N ASP A 99 10.08 1.74 -10.44
CA ASP A 99 9.10 1.04 -9.57
C ASP A 99 8.20 0.13 -10.44
N ALA A 100 7.54 -0.87 -9.83
CA ALA A 100 6.57 -1.73 -10.54
C ALA A 100 5.42 -2.13 -9.61
N PHE A 101 4.19 -1.79 -9.99
CA PHE A 101 3.00 -1.97 -9.15
C PHE A 101 1.73 -2.16 -10.00
N HIS A 102 0.66 -2.70 -9.42
CA HIS A 102 -0.70 -2.58 -9.98
C HIS A 102 -1.49 -1.53 -9.21
N PHE A 103 -2.48 -0.93 -9.86
CA PHE A 103 -3.46 -0.09 -9.17
C PHE A 103 -4.46 -0.94 -8.37
N CYS A 104 -5.14 -0.33 -7.41
CA CYS A 104 -6.26 -0.90 -6.64
C CYS A 104 -5.95 -2.19 -5.84
N ASN A 105 -6.92 -2.64 -5.04
CA ASN A 105 -6.77 -3.75 -4.09
C ASN A 105 -7.67 -4.97 -4.36
N ASP A 106 -8.22 -5.06 -5.55
CA ASP A 106 -8.95 -6.23 -6.04
C ASP A 106 -8.68 -6.48 -7.53
N ALA A 107 -8.87 -7.73 -7.94
CA ALA A 107 -8.54 -8.19 -9.29
C ALA A 107 -9.34 -7.51 -10.41
N TYR A 108 -10.55 -7.02 -10.12
CA TYR A 108 -11.38 -6.37 -11.14
C TYR A 108 -10.88 -4.94 -11.38
N ASN A 109 -10.73 -4.15 -10.31
CA ASN A 109 -10.32 -2.75 -10.43
C ASN A 109 -8.85 -2.62 -10.85
N ALA A 110 -7.95 -3.50 -10.39
CA ALA A 110 -6.55 -3.52 -10.84
C ALA A 110 -6.45 -3.72 -12.35
N ASN A 111 -7.13 -4.75 -12.88
CA ASN A 111 -7.12 -5.05 -14.31
C ASN A 111 -7.85 -3.97 -15.13
N LEU A 112 -8.94 -3.38 -14.61
CA LEU A 112 -9.64 -2.28 -15.25
C LEU A 112 -8.76 -1.02 -15.35
N CYS A 113 -8.05 -0.65 -14.28
CA CYS A 113 -7.19 0.52 -14.26
C CYS A 113 -6.05 0.43 -15.29
N VAL A 114 -5.47 -0.75 -15.49
CA VAL A 114 -4.50 -1.00 -16.58
C VAL A 114 -5.10 -0.62 -17.93
N GLU A 115 -6.29 -1.11 -18.26
CA GLU A 115 -6.93 -0.81 -19.56
C GLU A 115 -7.32 0.68 -19.68
N LEU A 116 -7.66 1.34 -18.57
CA LEU A 116 -7.87 2.80 -18.54
C LEU A 116 -6.58 3.58 -18.81
N VAL A 117 -5.42 3.14 -18.28
CA VAL A 117 -4.11 3.74 -18.57
C VAL A 117 -3.71 3.50 -20.02
N ILE A 118 -3.83 2.26 -20.52
CA ILE A 118 -3.50 1.89 -21.91
C ILE A 118 -4.36 2.65 -22.92
N SER A 119 -5.65 2.88 -22.61
CA SER A 119 -6.55 3.68 -23.44
C SER A 119 -6.42 5.20 -23.26
N GLY A 120 -5.49 5.67 -22.40
CA GLY A 120 -5.24 7.09 -22.16
C GLY A 120 -6.34 7.82 -21.38
N LYS A 121 -7.22 7.07 -20.68
CA LYS A 121 -8.29 7.62 -19.85
C LYS A 121 -7.84 7.88 -18.41
N LYS A 122 -7.07 6.96 -17.82
CA LYS A 122 -6.44 7.16 -16.51
C LYS A 122 -5.04 7.72 -16.72
N THR A 123 -4.84 8.95 -16.26
CA THR A 123 -3.59 9.73 -16.31
C THR A 123 -3.23 10.34 -14.96
N ALA A 124 -4.02 10.04 -13.92
CA ALA A 124 -3.75 10.41 -12.54
C ALA A 124 -4.08 9.27 -11.57
N THR A 125 -3.50 9.35 -10.38
CA THR A 125 -3.76 8.49 -9.22
C THR A 125 -3.53 9.29 -7.93
N CYS A 126 -4.04 8.82 -6.79
CA CYS A 126 -3.74 9.44 -5.50
C CYS A 126 -3.59 8.41 -4.37
N GLY A 127 -2.86 8.81 -3.32
CA GLY A 127 -2.65 8.02 -2.10
C GLY A 127 -2.76 8.89 -0.84
N LEU A 128 -2.99 8.28 0.33
CA LEU A 128 -2.99 9.03 1.59
C LEU A 128 -1.61 9.61 1.88
N ALA A 129 -1.53 10.93 2.07
CA ALA A 129 -0.31 11.64 2.44
C ALA A 129 0.42 11.00 3.64
N TYR A 130 -0.34 10.40 4.56
CA TYR A 130 0.17 9.71 5.74
C TYR A 130 1.24 8.66 5.43
N TRP A 131 1.02 7.78 4.44
CA TRP A 131 1.95 6.67 4.15
C TRP A 131 3.32 7.16 3.70
N TYR A 132 3.32 8.23 2.90
CA TYR A 132 4.50 8.93 2.46
C TYR A 132 5.19 9.69 3.60
N ASP A 133 4.42 10.35 4.47
CA ASP A 133 4.94 11.15 5.58
C ASP A 133 5.53 10.29 6.71
N THR A 134 5.07 9.05 6.86
CA THR A 134 5.71 8.05 7.74
C THR A 134 6.87 7.31 7.06
N GLY A 135 7.03 7.43 5.75
CA GLY A 135 8.06 6.73 4.97
C GLY A 135 7.79 5.24 4.77
N GLU A 136 6.55 4.79 4.95
CA GLU A 136 6.10 3.44 4.59
C GLU A 136 6.00 3.32 3.05
N GLU A 137 5.57 4.41 2.41
CA GLU A 137 5.63 4.61 0.96
C GLU A 137 6.61 5.73 0.62
N ARG A 138 7.12 5.73 -0.62
CA ARG A 138 7.98 6.79 -1.14
C ARG A 138 7.19 7.64 -2.13
N ILE A 139 7.25 8.95 -1.98
CA ILE A 139 6.69 9.89 -2.96
C ILE A 139 7.43 9.66 -4.29
N PRO A 140 6.74 9.38 -5.41
CA PRO A 140 7.41 9.24 -6.70
C PRO A 140 8.06 10.57 -7.12
N GLU A 141 9.14 10.48 -7.88
CA GLU A 141 9.84 11.67 -8.39
C GLU A 141 9.29 12.03 -9.78
N VAL A 142 9.23 13.32 -10.11
CA VAL A 142 8.87 13.75 -11.48
C VAL A 142 9.93 13.24 -12.45
N GLY A 143 9.50 12.57 -13.52
CA GLY A 143 10.35 11.83 -14.44
C GLY A 143 10.57 10.37 -14.06
N LEU A 144 10.10 9.91 -12.89
CA LEU A 144 10.21 8.50 -12.50
C LEU A 144 9.39 7.61 -13.44
N LEU A 145 10.04 6.58 -13.97
CA LEU A 145 9.41 5.54 -14.79
C LEU A 145 8.93 4.39 -13.91
N ALA A 146 7.67 3.99 -14.08
CA ALA A 146 7.06 2.87 -13.37
C ALA A 146 6.38 1.88 -14.32
N VAL A 147 6.60 0.59 -14.08
CA VAL A 147 5.93 -0.50 -14.81
C VAL A 147 4.59 -0.79 -14.14
N ILE A 148 3.49 -0.63 -14.88
CA ILE A 148 2.17 -0.99 -14.39
C ILE A 148 1.91 -2.47 -14.67
N LEU A 149 1.54 -3.19 -13.61
CA LEU A 149 1.20 -4.60 -13.59
C LEU A 149 -0.32 -4.81 -13.63
N ASP A 150 -0.77 -5.97 -14.11
CA ASP A 150 -2.11 -6.48 -13.80
C ASP A 150 -2.14 -7.19 -12.43
N TRP A 151 -3.32 -7.62 -11.98
CA TRP A 151 -3.47 -8.37 -10.73
C TRP A 151 -2.65 -9.67 -10.68
N GLN A 152 -2.45 -10.30 -11.84
CA GLN A 152 -1.64 -11.50 -12.00
C GLN A 152 -0.11 -11.20 -12.02
N GLN A 153 0.29 -9.96 -11.76
CA GLN A 153 1.67 -9.46 -11.76
C GLN A 153 2.35 -9.48 -13.14
N ASN A 154 1.59 -9.59 -14.24
CA ASN A 154 2.15 -9.45 -15.58
C ASN A 154 2.41 -7.96 -15.87
N PRO A 155 3.55 -7.58 -16.45
CA PRO A 155 3.79 -6.20 -16.89
C PRO A 155 2.92 -5.85 -18.09
N ARG A 156 2.20 -4.73 -18.04
CA ARG A 156 1.21 -4.33 -19.05
C ARG A 156 1.55 -3.03 -19.76
N CYS A 157 2.10 -2.04 -19.08
CA CYS A 157 2.57 -0.79 -19.68
C CYS A 157 3.62 -0.08 -18.82
N LEU A 158 4.26 0.95 -19.37
CA LEU A 158 5.22 1.81 -18.69
C LEU A 158 4.66 3.23 -18.64
N ILE A 159 4.66 3.85 -17.46
CA ILE A 159 4.28 5.25 -17.25
C ILE A 159 5.48 6.09 -16.78
N GLU A 160 5.38 7.41 -16.94
CA GLU A 160 6.28 8.42 -16.37
C GLU A 160 5.46 9.41 -15.54
N PHE A 161 5.85 9.65 -14.29
CA PHE A 161 5.23 10.69 -13.45
C PHE A 161 5.60 12.10 -13.92
N ILE A 162 4.62 12.98 -14.08
CA ILE A 162 4.79 14.33 -14.66
C ILE A 162 4.48 15.47 -13.67
N SER A 163 3.61 15.25 -12.68
CA SER A 163 3.44 16.15 -11.52
C SER A 163 3.16 15.36 -10.25
N ILE A 164 3.55 15.95 -9.12
CA ILE A 164 3.29 15.46 -7.78
C ILE A 164 2.83 16.66 -6.97
N ASP A 165 1.58 16.60 -6.51
CA ASP A 165 0.90 17.68 -5.81
C ASP A 165 0.29 17.14 -4.49
N ARG A 166 -0.23 18.04 -3.64
CA ARG A 166 -0.99 17.66 -2.45
C ARG A 166 -2.23 18.51 -2.28
N CYS A 167 -3.32 17.89 -1.83
CA CYS A 167 -4.55 18.58 -1.43
C CYS A 167 -5.26 17.82 -0.31
N LYS A 168 -6.34 18.37 0.23
CA LYS A 168 -7.28 17.60 1.06
C LYS A 168 -8.30 16.89 0.18
N PHE A 169 -8.86 15.79 0.67
CA PHE A 169 -9.93 15.06 0.00
C PHE A 169 -11.15 15.95 -0.35
N GLU A 170 -11.52 16.89 0.52
CA GLU A 170 -12.59 17.90 0.27
C GLU A 170 -12.28 18.82 -0.93
N ASP A 171 -10.99 19.06 -1.21
CA ASP A 171 -10.49 20.01 -2.20
C ASP A 171 -10.22 19.37 -3.58
N VAL A 172 -10.36 18.04 -3.72
CA VAL A 172 -10.20 17.35 -5.01
C VAL A 172 -11.25 17.82 -6.02
N THR A 173 -10.79 18.17 -7.22
CA THR A 173 -11.61 18.79 -8.27
C THR A 173 -12.22 17.76 -9.23
N ALA A 174 -13.22 18.18 -10.00
CA ALA A 174 -13.85 17.32 -11.00
C ALA A 174 -12.89 16.99 -12.15
N GLU A 175 -11.98 17.90 -12.49
CA GLU A 175 -10.94 17.68 -13.49
C GLU A 175 -9.98 16.57 -13.06
N PHE A 176 -9.61 16.50 -11.77
CA PHE A 176 -8.80 15.41 -11.25
C PHE A 176 -9.54 14.07 -11.29
N ALA A 177 -10.82 14.03 -10.90
CA ALA A 177 -11.66 12.84 -11.02
C ALA A 177 -11.80 12.34 -12.48
N VAL A 178 -11.82 13.25 -13.46
CA VAL A 178 -11.79 12.89 -14.89
C VAL A 178 -10.42 12.32 -15.30
N MET A 179 -9.30 12.88 -14.81
CA MET A 179 -7.96 12.33 -15.06
C MET A 179 -7.72 10.97 -14.39
N GLU A 180 -8.36 10.67 -13.27
CA GLU A 180 -8.38 9.34 -12.67
C GLU A 180 -9.13 8.32 -13.55
N GLY A 181 -10.03 8.77 -14.43
CA GLY A 181 -10.59 8.01 -15.55
C GLY A 181 -11.61 6.91 -15.20
N GLU A 182 -11.76 6.58 -13.92
CA GLU A 182 -12.56 5.48 -13.39
C GLU A 182 -14.08 5.78 -13.32
N GLY A 183 -14.87 4.69 -13.23
CA GLY A 183 -16.31 4.78 -13.05
C GLY A 183 -17.03 5.54 -14.17
N ASP A 184 -17.83 6.52 -13.78
CA ASP A 184 -18.51 7.47 -14.69
C ASP A 184 -17.74 8.79 -14.87
N GLN A 185 -16.50 8.88 -14.37
CA GLN A 185 -15.64 10.08 -14.38
C GLN A 185 -16.21 11.30 -13.64
N THR A 186 -17.24 11.11 -12.81
CA THR A 186 -17.76 12.20 -11.97
C THR A 186 -17.02 12.31 -10.64
N LEU A 187 -16.88 13.53 -10.13
CA LEU A 187 -16.37 13.78 -8.78
C LEU A 187 -17.20 13.07 -7.69
N ASN A 188 -18.50 12.86 -7.92
CA ASN A 188 -19.36 12.14 -6.99
C ASN A 188 -19.01 10.65 -6.94
N TRP A 189 -18.79 9.99 -8.08
CA TRP A 189 -18.32 8.61 -8.10
C TRP A 189 -16.93 8.49 -7.46
N TRP A 190 -16.00 9.37 -7.87
CA TRP A 190 -14.63 9.40 -7.33
C TRP A 190 -14.63 9.52 -5.80
N ARG A 191 -15.42 10.46 -5.23
CA ARG A 191 -15.51 10.65 -3.77
C ARG A 191 -16.05 9.42 -3.07
N ASN A 192 -17.09 8.77 -3.59
CA ASN A 192 -17.64 7.57 -2.96
C ASN A 192 -16.64 6.41 -2.97
N ALA A 193 -16.00 6.15 -4.11
CA ALA A 193 -15.00 5.09 -4.26
C ALA A 193 -13.77 5.31 -3.37
N HIS A 194 -13.19 6.52 -3.41
CA HIS A 194 -11.98 6.85 -2.64
C HIS A 194 -12.27 6.96 -1.14
N TRP A 195 -13.46 7.41 -0.72
CA TRP A 195 -13.84 7.39 0.69
C TRP A 195 -13.89 5.96 1.24
N ASP A 196 -14.50 5.02 0.52
CA ASP A 196 -14.57 3.61 0.93
C ASP A 196 -13.21 2.89 0.84
N PHE A 197 -12.30 3.35 -0.02
CA PHE A 197 -10.91 2.90 -0.08
C PHE A 197 -10.10 3.42 1.12
N PHE A 198 -9.92 4.73 1.24
CA PHE A 198 -9.12 5.36 2.31
C PHE A 198 -9.65 5.10 3.73
N LYS A 199 -10.95 4.87 3.89
CA LYS A 199 -11.53 4.41 5.16
C LYS A 199 -10.99 3.06 5.62
N LYS A 200 -10.67 2.14 4.70
CA LYS A 200 -10.07 0.83 5.03
C LYS A 200 -8.62 1.02 5.48
N GLU A 201 -7.86 1.85 4.78
CA GLU A 201 -6.47 2.18 5.15
C GLU A 201 -6.38 2.86 6.51
N LEU A 202 -7.20 3.89 6.73
CA LEU A 202 -7.24 4.59 8.02
C LEU A 202 -7.68 3.66 9.16
N ALA A 203 -8.51 2.64 8.89
CA ALA A 203 -8.84 1.63 9.90
C ALA A 203 -7.63 0.77 10.31
N ILE A 204 -6.71 0.43 9.39
CA ILE A 204 -5.43 -0.24 9.70
C ILE A 204 -4.58 0.65 10.64
N LEU A 205 -4.66 1.96 10.44
CA LEU A 205 -3.93 2.97 11.21
C LEU A 205 -4.58 3.38 12.53
N GLU A 206 -5.70 2.75 12.93
CA GLU A 206 -6.56 3.13 14.06
C GLU A 206 -7.04 4.61 13.99
N LYS A 207 -7.24 5.13 12.76
CA LYS A 207 -7.69 6.49 12.46
C LYS A 207 -9.12 6.51 11.91
N THR A 208 -9.80 7.64 12.11
CA THR A 208 -11.13 7.91 11.53
C THR A 208 -10.98 8.71 10.24
N PRO A 209 -11.64 8.34 9.12
CA PRO A 209 -11.66 9.15 7.91
C PRO A 209 -12.32 10.50 8.14
N CYS A 210 -11.79 11.54 7.51
CA CYS A 210 -12.37 12.87 7.49
C CYS A 210 -12.10 13.54 6.14
N GLU A 211 -12.96 14.45 5.72
CA GLU A 211 -12.82 15.13 4.41
C GLU A 211 -11.55 16.01 4.33
N LYS A 212 -10.92 16.26 5.47
CA LYS A 212 -9.66 17.01 5.61
C LYS A 212 -8.40 16.15 5.55
N MET A 213 -8.52 14.84 5.32
CA MET A 213 -7.35 13.98 5.11
C MET A 213 -6.59 14.44 3.87
N GLU A 214 -5.27 14.55 4.00
CA GLU A 214 -4.39 14.98 2.93
C GLU A 214 -4.07 13.80 2.01
N LEU A 215 -4.04 14.08 0.71
CA LEU A 215 -3.70 13.16 -0.36
C LEU A 215 -2.44 13.67 -1.07
N VAL A 216 -1.58 12.74 -1.51
CA VAL A 216 -0.65 13.00 -2.60
C VAL A 216 -1.40 12.73 -3.90
N LEU A 217 -1.39 13.72 -4.80
CA LEU A 217 -1.93 13.61 -6.14
C LEU A 217 -0.78 13.41 -7.11
N GLU A 218 -0.88 12.40 -7.96
CA GLU A 218 0.17 12.03 -8.89
C GLU A 218 -0.42 12.03 -10.30
N THR A 219 0.16 12.82 -11.21
CA THR A 219 -0.19 12.74 -12.63
C THR A 219 0.93 12.07 -13.42
N PHE A 220 0.57 11.34 -14.46
CA PHE A 220 1.51 10.57 -15.27
C PHE A 220 1.11 10.50 -16.74
N ARG A 221 2.05 10.11 -17.58
CA ARG A 221 1.83 9.82 -19.00
C ARG A 221 2.22 8.40 -19.34
N LEU A 222 1.48 7.77 -20.26
CA LEU A 222 1.84 6.50 -20.87
C LEU A 222 3.06 6.67 -21.79
N ILE A 223 4.04 5.78 -21.65
CA ILE A 223 5.32 5.81 -22.39
C ILE A 223 5.45 4.64 -23.36
N ASP A 224 5.01 3.45 -22.94
CA ASP A 224 5.08 2.21 -23.72
C ASP A 224 3.98 1.24 -23.29
N ILE A 225 3.56 0.35 -24.19
CA ILE A 225 2.58 -0.71 -23.91
C ILE A 225 3.28 -2.06 -24.11
N ASN A 226 3.15 -2.97 -23.16
CA ASN A 226 3.69 -4.31 -23.33
C ASN A 226 2.79 -5.14 -24.25
N THR A 227 3.27 -5.42 -25.47
CA THR A 227 2.56 -6.21 -26.49
C THR A 227 3.12 -7.63 -26.67
N LEU A 228 3.84 -8.16 -25.67
CA LEU A 228 4.38 -9.54 -25.63
C LEU A 228 3.59 -10.43 -24.68
#